data_AF-A0AA92W1P1-F1
#
_entry.id   AF-A0AA92W1P1-F1
#
_cell.length_a   1.000
_cell.length_b   1.000
_cell.length_c   1.000
_cell.angle_alpha   90.00
_cell.angle_beta   90.00
_cell.angle_gamma   90.00
#
_symmetry.space_group_name_H-M   'P 1'
#
loop_
_entity.id
_entity.type
_entity.pdbx_description
1 polymer ?
#
loop_
_entity_poly.entity_id
_entity_poly.type
_entity_poly.pdbx_seq_one_letter_code
_entity_poly.pdbx_strand_id
1 'polypeptide(L)' 'MTASKERILKICEYCGKSFYALKSTTRYCSKQCNSYAYKAARREEKVKMAETMSHRKASEKSMSEILVKEYLTIQ' A
#
# COMPACT_ATOMS: atom_id res chain seq x y z
N MET A 1 5.70 -5.96 36.14
CA MET A 1 5.47 -4.59 35.58
C MET A 1 4.01 -4.46 35.18
N THR A 2 3.15 -3.99 36.08
CA THR A 2 1.72 -3.78 35.78
C THR A 2 1.58 -2.42 35.12
N ALA A 3 1.41 -2.39 33.80
CA ALA A 3 1.19 -1.14 33.07
C ALA A 3 -0.13 -0.50 33.54
N SER A 4 -0.05 0.72 34.09
CA SER A 4 -1.21 1.55 34.42
C SER A 4 -2.12 1.65 33.18
N LYS A 5 -3.40 1.25 33.33
CA LYS A 5 -4.40 1.27 32.25
C LYS A 5 -4.97 2.69 32.07
N GLU A 6 -4.11 3.64 31.76
CA GLU A 6 -4.52 4.99 31.36
C GLU A 6 -5.28 4.91 30.02
N ARG A 7 -6.44 5.55 29.93
CA ARG A 7 -7.21 5.61 28.67
C ARG A 7 -6.76 6.84 27.89
N ILE A 8 -6.24 6.63 26.69
CA ILE A 8 -5.70 7.69 25.83
C ILE A 8 -6.75 8.04 24.77
N LEU A 9 -7.16 9.30 24.67
CA LEU A 9 -8.03 9.75 23.57
C LEU A 9 -7.23 9.82 22.26
N LYS A 10 -7.67 9.11 21.22
CA LYS A 10 -7.04 9.07 19.89
C LYS A 10 -8.08 9.17 18.79
N ILE A 11 -7.65 9.50 17.58
CA ILE A 11 -8.48 9.50 16.37
C ILE A 11 -8.22 8.20 15.60
N CYS A 12 -9.28 7.55 15.11
CA CYS A 12 -9.17 6.33 14.30
C CYS A 12 -8.59 6.65 12.92
N GLU A 13 -7.47 6.02 12.55
CA GLU A 13 -6.81 6.19 11.25
C GLU A 13 -7.68 5.77 10.05
N TYR A 14 -8.71 4.94 10.27
CA TYR A 14 -9.59 4.47 9.20
C TYR A 14 -10.86 5.30 9.01
N CYS A 15 -11.56 5.62 10.11
CA CYS A 15 -12.87 6.28 10.04
C CYS A 15 -12.90 7.71 10.60
N GLY A 16 -11.77 8.23 11.09
CA GLY A 16 -11.66 9.60 11.61
C GLY A 16 -12.38 9.87 12.94
N LYS A 17 -13.01 8.87 13.56
CA LYS A 17 -13.73 9.03 14.83
C LYS A 17 -12.78 9.03 16.02
N SER A 18 -13.04 9.89 17.01
CA SER A 18 -12.35 9.87 18.30
C SER A 18 -12.75 8.66 19.14
N PHE A 19 -11.79 8.01 19.80
CA PHE A 19 -12.01 6.85 20.67
C PHE A 19 -10.98 6.79 21.80
N TYR A 20 -11.31 6.08 22.87
CA TYR A 20 -10.39 5.83 23.98
C TYR A 20 -9.61 4.52 23.75
N ALA A 21 -8.29 4.64 23.66
CA ALA A 21 -7.35 3.53 23.54
C ALA A 21 -6.79 3.14 24.91
N LEU A 22 -6.60 1.83 25.13
CA LEU A 22 -5.91 1.30 26.31
C LEU A 22 -4.40 1.18 26.13
N LYS A 23 -3.94 1.11 24.87
CA LYS A 23 -2.54 0.97 24.50
C LYS A 23 -2.18 2.08 23.53
N SER A 24 -0.98 2.64 23.69
CA SER A 24 -0.43 3.63 22.76
C SER A 24 -0.39 3.11 21.30
N THR A 25 -0.18 1.80 21.13
CA THR A 25 -0.13 1.10 19.85
C THR A 25 -1.49 0.88 19.18
N THR A 26 -2.61 1.13 19.86
CA THR A 26 -3.94 0.99 19.24
C THR A 26 -4.18 2.14 18.25
N ARG A 27 -4.42 1.80 16.98
CA ARG A 27 -4.58 2.76 15.87
C ARG A 27 -6.03 2.92 15.39
N TYR A 28 -6.89 1.95 15.70
CA TYR A 28 -8.26 1.90 15.21
C TYR A 28 -9.26 1.77 16.35
N CYS A 29 -10.44 2.37 16.18
CA CYS A 29 -11.50 2.33 17.20
C CYS A 29 -12.17 0.96 17.35
N SER A 30 -12.02 0.06 16.37
CA SER A 30 -12.67 -1.26 16.38
C SER A 30 -11.91 -2.29 15.54
N LYS A 31 -12.19 -3.58 15.78
CA LYS A 31 -11.66 -4.68 14.94
C LYS A 31 -12.12 -4.56 13.48
N GLN A 32 -13.32 -4.03 13.24
CA GLN A 32 -13.84 -3.83 11.88
C GLN A 32 -12.99 -2.82 11.12
N CYS A 33 -12.74 -1.65 11.72
CA CYS A 33 -11.86 -0.62 11.13
C CYS A 33 -10.45 -1.16 10.86
N ASN A 34 -9.88 -1.94 11.78
CA ASN A 34 -8.59 -2.60 11.56
C ASN A 34 -8.61 -3.58 10.37
N SER A 35 -9.67 -4.39 10.24
CA SER A 35 -9.82 -5.34 9.13
C SER A 35 -9.95 -4.62 7.79
N TYR A 36 -10.74 -3.54 7.74
CA TYR A 36 -10.90 -2.75 6.53
C TYR A 36 -9.60 -2.06 6.12
N ALA A 37 -8.90 -1.43 7.06
CA ALA A 37 -7.61 -0.81 6.79
C ALA A 37 -6.58 -1.84 6.29
N TYR A 38 -6.53 -3.03 6.90
CA TYR A 38 -5.66 -4.11 6.43
C TYR A 38 -5.99 -4.55 4.99
N LYS A 39 -7.27 -4.76 4.68
CA LYS A 39 -7.72 -5.15 3.35
C LYS A 39 -7.45 -4.05 2.30
N ALA A 40 -7.60 -2.78 2.67
CA ALA A 40 -7.30 -1.65 1.80
C ALA A 40 -5.80 -1.61 1.46
N ALA A 41 -4.92 -1.66 2.47
CA ALA A 41 -3.47 -1.68 2.27
C ALA A 41 -3.03 -2.86 1.38
N ARG A 42 -3.61 -4.05 1.56
CA ARG A 42 -3.34 -5.22 0.70
C ARG A 42 -3.81 -5.04 -0.74
N ARG A 43 -4.88 -4.30 -0.98
CA ARG A 43 -5.31 -3.98 -2.36
C ARG A 43 -4.34 -3.00 -3.00
N GLU A 44 -3.95 -1.96 -2.28
CA GLU A 44 -2.97 -0.97 -2.77
C GLU A 44 -1.62 -1.62 -3.10
N GLU A 45 -1.15 -2.54 -2.26
CA GLU A 45 0.08 -3.31 -2.52
C GLU A 45 -0.01 -4.09 -3.85
N LYS A 46 -1.15 -4.74 -4.11
CA LYS A 46 -1.39 -5.48 -5.36
C LYS A 46 -1.45 -4.56 -6.57
N VAL A 47 -2.11 -3.40 -6.44
CA VAL A 47 -2.18 -2.40 -7.53
C VAL A 47 -0.78 -1.89 -7.85
N LYS A 48 -0.01 -1.49 -6.83
CA LYS A 48 1.38 -1.03 -7.02
C LYS A 48 2.27 -2.10 -7.67
N MET A 49 2.11 -3.37 -7.29
CA MET A 49 2.82 -4.47 -7.93
C MET A 49 2.42 -4.63 -9.41
N ALA A 50 1.14 -4.54 -9.73
CA ALA A 50 0.66 -4.63 -11.12
C ALA A 50 1.14 -3.44 -11.96
N GLU A 51 1.13 -2.22 -11.41
CA GLU A 51 1.62 -1.01 -12.05
C GLU A 51 3.13 -1.11 -12.32
N THR A 52 3.93 -1.48 -11.32
CA THR A 52 5.38 -1.64 -11.48
C THR A 52 5.74 -2.70 -12.52
N MET A 53 5.03 -3.83 -12.53
CA MET A 53 5.21 -4.87 -13.56
C MET A 53 4.80 -4.39 -14.96
N SER A 54 3.73 -3.60 -15.08
CA SER A 54 3.28 -3.05 -16.36
C SER A 54 4.26 -2.01 -16.90
N HIS A 55 4.78 -1.13 -16.04
CA HIS A 55 5.80 -0.15 -16.40
C HIS A 55 7.11 -0.82 -16.85
N ARG A 56 7.54 -1.89 -16.15
CA ARG A 56 8.72 -2.69 -16.57
C ARG A 56 8.53 -3.30 -17.96
N LYS A 57 7.39 -3.96 -18.21
CA LYS A 57 7.09 -4.55 -19.51
C LYS A 57 7.01 -3.51 -20.64
N ALA A 58 6.44 -2.33 -20.36
CA ALA A 58 6.39 -1.24 -21.33
C ALA A 58 7.81 -0.76 -21.69
N SER A 59 8.69 -0.62 -20.69
CA SER A 59 10.10 -0.26 -20.89
C SER A 59 10.85 -1.33 -21.68
N GLU A 60 10.70 -2.61 -21.35
CA GLU A 60 11.34 -3.73 -22.06
C GLU A 60 10.87 -3.83 -23.51
N LYS A 61 9.56 -3.66 -23.75
CA LYS A 61 8.97 -3.63 -25.09
C LYS A 61 9.55 -2.48 -25.92
N SER A 62 9.62 -1.26 -25.35
CA SER A 62 10.20 -0.10 -26.03
C SER A 62 11.67 -0.32 -26.43
N MET A 63 12.45 -0.99 -25.58
CA MET A 63 13.86 -1.33 -25.88
C MET A 63 13.96 -2.35 -27.03
N SER A 64 13.13 -3.39 -27.00
CA SER A 64 13.13 -4.42 -28.05
C SER A 64 12.71 -3.89 -29.43
N GLU A 65 11.76 -2.94 -29.47
CA GLU A 65 11.28 -2.33 -30.72
C GLU A 65 12.33 -1.39 -31.36
N ILE A 66 13.20 -0.77 -30.55
CA ILE A 66 14.30 0.06 -31.04
C ILE A 66 15.39 -0.82 -31.67
N LEU A 67 15.79 -1.91 -30.99
CA LEU A 67 16.82 -2.84 -31.48
C LEU A 67 16.42 -3.53 -32.81
N VAL A 68 15.13 -3.82 -33.00
CA VAL A 68 14.61 -4.40 -34.26
C VAL A 68 14.67 -3.41 -35.43
N LYS A 69 14.62 -2.10 -35.17
CA LYS A 69 14.68 -1.09 -36.23
C LYS A 69 16.10 -0.79 -36.70
N GLU A 70 17.11 -0.98 -35.85
CA GLU A 70 18.51 -0.70 -36.22
C GLU A 70 19.14 -1.76 -37.15
N TYR A 71 18.59 -2.98 -37.24
CA TYR A 71 19.16 -4.03 -38.11
C TYR A 71 18.70 -3.98 -39.58
N LEU A 72 17.83 -3.04 -39.95
CA LEU A 72 17.25 -2.92 -41.30
C LEU A 72 17.86 -1.76 -42.10
N THR A 73 19.19 -1.67 -42.15
CA THR A 73 19.98 -0.80 -43.06
C THR A 73 21.42 -1.32 -43.02
N ILE A 74 22.12 -1.78 -44.07
CA ILE A 74 22.18 -1.46 -45.52
C ILE A 74 22.74 -2.69 -46.27
N GLN A 75 22.21 -3.02 -47.46
CA GLN A 75 22.93 -3.72 -48.54
C GLN A 75 23.37 -2.70 -49.59
#